data_AF-A0A7D9HVD3-F1
#
_entry.id   AF-A0A7D9HVD3-F1
#
_cell.length_a   1.000
_cell.length_b   1.000
_cell.length_c   1.000
_cell.angle_alpha   90.00
_cell.angle_beta   90.00
_cell.angle_gamma   90.00
#
_symmetry.space_group_name_H-M   'P 1'
#
loop_
_entity.id
_entity.type
_entity.pdbx_description
1 polymer ?
#
loop_
_entity_poly.entity_id
_entity_poly.type
_entity_poly.pdbx_seq_one_letter_code
_entity_poly.pdbx_strand_id
1 'polypeptide(L)'
;LRARDVLCVRKDDKTEVGHESCESNLTKPNALESCNTQPCPPEWYITAWQTCSLSCGKGFQQRSVVCRQKIAENKWNTITNETLCVEPKPVVSPLERNCNEISCPPEYVAGQWSECSTTCSLGVMTRQLTCQRRTATGITEHLPNLWCENYGSIKPSITEDCNDDSPCEPPPENTIGCFVLDANIFPTLLANFQESLDYNNVLVTARSCARLAFHQNYRYFGLANNGECRVGPDMKSNFFKPQTSSQCSSSVGKTGAIYVYTLDELPVITPVGCYKDRADRAMPVFYKSFRNQINWYSMESTVNQCAQVAYGSGFQYFGVQFYGECWSGAMANETYDKYGETTTCWEGVGKDWTNFVYKFD
;
A
#
# COMPACT_ATOMS: atom_id res chain seq x y z
N LEU A 1 69.72 -29.96 19.44
CA LEU A 1 70.53 -29.37 20.52
C LEU A 1 72.00 -29.54 20.17
N ARG A 2 72.85 -28.54 20.44
CA ARG A 2 74.31 -28.67 20.50
C ARG A 2 74.73 -28.67 21.97
N ALA A 3 75.70 -29.51 22.30
CA ALA A 3 76.25 -29.57 23.64
C ALA A 3 77.67 -28.98 23.65
N ARG A 4 78.04 -28.32 24.74
CA ARG A 4 79.41 -27.87 25.01
C ARG A 4 79.78 -28.24 26.43
N ASP A 5 81.08 -28.49 26.63
CA ASP A 5 81.63 -28.66 27.96
C ASP A 5 81.78 -27.31 28.64
N VAL A 6 81.36 -27.24 29.91
CA VAL A 6 81.40 -26.02 30.72
C VAL A 6 82.43 -26.23 31.82
N LEU A 7 83.60 -25.62 31.63
CA LEU A 7 84.76 -25.74 32.51
C LEU A 7 84.85 -24.51 33.43
N CYS A 8 85.29 -24.73 34.67
CA CYS A 8 85.56 -23.65 35.61
C CYS A 8 86.97 -23.09 35.33
N VAL A 9 87.08 -21.79 35.06
CA VAL A 9 88.36 -21.16 34.74
C VAL A 9 88.58 -19.89 35.56
N ARG A 10 89.84 -19.56 35.87
CA ARG A 10 90.17 -18.28 36.53
C ARG A 10 89.98 -17.11 35.57
N LYS A 11 89.65 -15.94 36.13
CA LYS A 11 89.23 -14.76 35.34
C LYS A 11 90.41 -14.05 34.67
N ASP A 12 91.56 -14.08 35.31
CA ASP A 12 92.80 -13.41 34.96
C ASP A 12 93.59 -14.14 33.86
N ASP A 13 93.79 -15.45 34.00
CA ASP A 13 94.68 -16.23 33.13
C ASP A 13 93.98 -17.33 32.30
N LYS A 14 92.67 -17.52 32.49
CA LYS A 14 91.85 -18.57 31.85
C LYS A 14 92.29 -20.00 32.16
N THR A 15 93.10 -20.23 33.20
CA THR A 15 93.47 -21.58 33.63
C THR A 15 92.27 -22.33 34.18
N GLU A 16 92.11 -23.59 33.78
CA GLU A 16 91.07 -24.48 34.29
C GLU A 16 91.36 -24.85 35.74
N VAL A 17 90.32 -24.80 36.56
CA VAL A 17 90.35 -25.15 37.98
C VAL A 17 89.22 -26.16 38.26
N GLY A 18 89.32 -26.86 39.40
CA GLY A 18 88.29 -27.80 39.84
C GLY A 18 86.91 -27.15 39.94
N HIS A 19 85.85 -27.92 39.65
CA HIS A 19 84.47 -27.45 39.59
C HIS A 19 84.05 -26.68 40.86
N GLU A 20 84.50 -27.15 42.03
CA GLU A 20 84.27 -26.52 43.34
C GLU A 20 84.71 -25.05 43.42
N SER A 21 85.67 -24.62 42.59
CA SER A 21 86.16 -23.23 42.59
C SER A 21 85.16 -22.23 41.98
N CYS A 22 84.13 -22.69 41.25
CA CYS A 22 83.09 -21.85 40.65
C CYS A 22 81.78 -21.82 41.44
N GLU A 23 81.67 -22.54 42.57
CA GLU A 23 80.40 -22.76 43.28
C GLU A 23 79.92 -21.58 44.14
N SER A 24 80.71 -20.49 44.30
CA SER A 24 80.47 -19.51 45.36
C SER A 24 79.73 -18.21 44.98
N ASN A 25 79.23 -18.05 43.75
CA ASN A 25 78.20 -17.05 43.32
C ASN A 25 78.12 -16.90 41.78
N LEU A 26 78.56 -17.90 41.01
CA LEU A 26 78.60 -17.82 39.54
C LEU A 26 77.47 -18.66 38.94
N THR A 27 76.67 -18.05 38.06
CA THR A 27 75.65 -18.78 37.28
C THR A 27 76.35 -19.66 36.26
N LYS A 28 76.22 -20.99 36.40
CA LYS A 28 76.74 -21.97 35.42
C LYS A 28 76.06 -21.73 34.07
N PRO A 29 76.82 -21.48 32.98
CA PRO A 29 76.23 -21.37 31.64
C PRO A 29 75.53 -22.65 31.21
N ASN A 30 74.43 -22.52 30.44
CA ASN A 30 73.77 -23.69 29.85
C ASN A 30 74.76 -24.47 28.96
N ALA A 31 74.92 -25.75 29.27
CA ALA A 31 75.73 -26.71 28.51
C ALA A 31 75.02 -27.19 27.23
N LEU A 32 73.70 -27.03 27.18
CA LEU A 32 72.85 -27.34 26.03
C LEU A 32 72.34 -26.05 25.42
N GLU A 33 72.53 -25.93 24.11
CA GLU A 33 72.01 -24.83 23.30
C GLU A 33 71.15 -25.40 22.18
N SER A 34 70.03 -24.73 21.87
CA SER A 34 69.25 -25.04 20.68
C SER A 34 70.09 -24.80 19.44
N CYS A 35 70.27 -25.83 18.62
CA CYS A 35 70.96 -25.74 17.34
C CYS A 35 69.96 -25.78 16.20
N ASN A 36 70.36 -25.25 15.03
CA ASN A 36 69.49 -25.13 13.86
C ASN A 36 68.23 -24.28 14.16
N THR A 37 68.39 -23.21 14.94
CA THR A 37 67.32 -22.24 15.27
C THR A 37 66.92 -21.34 14.10
N GLN A 38 67.70 -21.37 13.01
CA GLN A 38 67.35 -20.71 11.76
C GLN A 38 66.11 -21.36 11.13
N PRO A 39 65.16 -20.57 10.60
CA PRO A 39 64.03 -21.09 9.84
C PRO A 39 64.51 -22.01 8.71
N CYS A 40 63.78 -23.11 8.47
CA CYS A 40 64.08 -23.97 7.33
C CYS A 40 63.91 -23.18 6.02
N PRO A 41 64.56 -23.56 4.91
CA PRO A 41 64.28 -22.96 3.60
C PRO A 41 62.77 -23.04 3.26
N PRO A 42 62.18 -22.03 2.61
CA PRO A 42 60.80 -22.09 2.14
C PRO A 42 60.57 -23.21 1.11
N GLU A 43 59.41 -23.83 1.17
CA GLU A 43 58.98 -24.90 0.27
C GLU A 43 57.58 -24.62 -0.30
N TRP A 44 57.33 -25.15 -1.51
CA TRP A 44 55.98 -25.15 -2.07
C TRP A 44 55.09 -26.14 -1.34
N TYR A 45 53.91 -25.69 -0.96
CA TYR A 45 52.93 -26.51 -0.28
C TYR A 45 51.56 -26.41 -0.95
N ILE A 46 50.99 -27.57 -1.25
CA ILE A 46 49.62 -27.69 -1.74
C ILE A 46 48.71 -27.67 -0.51
N THR A 47 47.86 -26.66 -0.41
CA THR A 47 46.94 -26.56 0.72
C THR A 47 45.95 -27.73 0.73
N ALA A 48 45.43 -28.06 1.92
CA ALA A 48 44.21 -28.84 2.00
C ALA A 48 43.07 -28.12 1.26
N TRP A 49 42.06 -28.89 0.86
CA TRP A 49 40.82 -28.34 0.36
C TRP A 49 40.16 -27.48 1.43
N GLN A 50 39.66 -26.31 1.02
CA GLN A 50 38.84 -25.46 1.88
C GLN A 50 37.53 -26.17 2.25
N THR A 51 36.75 -25.59 3.18
CA THR A 51 35.38 -26.04 3.42
C THR A 51 34.53 -25.86 2.16
N CYS A 52 33.54 -26.73 1.98
CA CYS A 52 32.67 -26.67 0.81
C CYS A 52 31.88 -25.36 0.79
N SER A 53 31.70 -24.76 -0.39
CA SER A 53 30.99 -23.48 -0.55
C SER A 53 29.52 -23.53 -0.17
N LEU A 54 28.91 -24.71 -0.22
CA LEU A 54 27.53 -24.97 0.18
C LEU A 54 27.51 -26.12 1.17
N SER A 55 26.58 -26.15 2.12
CA SER A 55 26.37 -27.30 3.01
C SER A 55 25.56 -28.44 2.37
N CYS A 56 24.87 -28.16 1.25
CA CYS A 56 24.05 -29.09 0.48
C CYS A 56 23.94 -28.62 -0.98
N GLY A 57 23.45 -29.46 -1.89
CA GLY A 57 23.05 -29.03 -3.24
C GLY A 57 24.21 -28.78 -4.21
N LYS A 58 25.28 -29.59 -4.14
CA LYS A 58 26.52 -29.52 -4.94
C LYS A 58 27.25 -28.17 -4.84
N GLY A 59 28.21 -28.11 -3.94
CA GLY A 59 29.14 -26.99 -3.83
C GLY A 59 30.47 -27.27 -4.55
N PHE A 60 31.40 -26.35 -4.35
CA PHE A 60 32.79 -26.50 -4.78
C PHE A 60 33.75 -26.22 -3.62
N GLN A 61 34.92 -26.87 -3.65
CA GLN A 61 36.05 -26.62 -2.77
C GLN A 61 37.23 -26.18 -3.61
N GLN A 62 37.96 -25.19 -3.11
CA GLN A 62 39.19 -24.73 -3.73
C GLN A 62 40.41 -25.06 -2.86
N ARG A 63 41.55 -25.21 -3.50
CA ARG A 63 42.87 -25.30 -2.86
C ARG A 63 43.87 -24.49 -3.67
N SER A 64 44.97 -24.11 -3.05
CA SER A 64 46.02 -23.33 -3.70
C SER A 64 47.39 -23.94 -3.43
N VAL A 65 48.38 -23.44 -4.17
CA VAL A 65 49.79 -23.69 -3.89
C VAL A 65 50.37 -22.45 -3.27
N VAL A 66 50.87 -22.58 -2.05
CA VAL A 66 51.46 -21.48 -1.30
C VAL A 66 52.93 -21.77 -0.99
N CYS A 67 53.77 -20.75 -1.02
CA CYS A 67 55.11 -20.84 -0.50
C CYS A 67 55.04 -20.75 1.03
N ARG A 68 55.54 -21.75 1.75
CA ARG A 68 55.53 -21.75 3.22
C ARG A 68 56.89 -22.09 3.80
N GLN A 69 57.14 -21.66 5.04
CA GLN A 69 58.40 -21.87 5.74
C GLN A 69 58.15 -22.47 7.12
N LYS A 70 58.91 -23.51 7.50
CA LYS A 70 58.86 -24.09 8.84
C LYS A 70 59.65 -23.21 9.81
N ILE A 71 58.98 -22.68 10.83
CA ILE A 71 59.59 -21.83 11.87
C ILE A 71 59.90 -22.65 13.12
N ALA A 72 59.04 -23.60 13.46
CA ALA A 72 59.24 -24.49 14.60
C ALA A 72 58.53 -25.84 14.35
N GLU A 73 58.63 -26.76 15.29
CA GLU A 73 57.89 -28.02 15.25
C GLU A 73 56.38 -27.73 15.17
N ASN A 74 55.73 -28.26 14.13
CA ASN A 74 54.31 -28.01 13.78
C ASN A 74 53.87 -26.56 13.55
N LYS A 75 54.80 -25.60 13.42
CA LYS A 75 54.48 -24.19 13.13
C LYS A 75 55.05 -23.75 11.78
N TRP A 76 54.17 -23.30 10.91
CA TRP A 76 54.46 -22.87 9.55
C TRP A 76 54.06 -21.41 9.35
N ASN A 77 54.77 -20.71 8.48
CA ASN A 77 54.43 -19.37 8.03
C ASN A 77 54.29 -19.33 6.51
N THR A 78 53.28 -18.63 6.01
CA THR A 78 53.08 -18.44 4.57
C THR A 78 53.93 -17.25 4.12
N ILE A 79 54.73 -17.46 3.07
CA ILE A 79 55.64 -16.47 2.50
C ILE A 79 54.94 -15.79 1.32
N THR A 80 54.80 -14.46 1.38
CA THR A 80 54.15 -13.67 0.33
C THR A 80 55.03 -13.51 -0.92
N ASN A 81 56.35 -13.44 -0.75
CA ASN A 81 57.29 -13.40 -1.87
C ASN A 81 57.59 -14.81 -2.38
N GLU A 82 56.87 -15.22 -3.42
CA GLU A 82 57.00 -16.55 -4.05
C GLU A 82 58.41 -16.86 -4.58
N THR A 83 59.24 -15.84 -4.88
CA THR A 83 60.61 -16.04 -5.40
C THR A 83 61.56 -16.72 -4.41
N LEU A 84 61.18 -16.79 -3.12
CA LEU A 84 61.95 -17.47 -2.07
C LEU A 84 61.80 -19.00 -2.10
N CYS A 85 60.78 -19.51 -2.79
CA CYS A 85 60.65 -20.93 -3.09
C CYS A 85 61.38 -21.22 -4.40
N VAL A 86 62.61 -21.75 -4.29
CA VAL A 86 63.55 -21.93 -5.42
C VAL A 86 63.09 -22.99 -6.42
N GLU A 87 62.40 -24.02 -5.94
CA GLU A 87 61.86 -25.07 -6.79
C GLU A 87 60.77 -24.53 -7.74
N PRO A 88 60.55 -25.15 -8.91
CA PRO A 88 59.44 -24.78 -9.78
C PRO A 88 58.09 -24.93 -9.07
N LYS A 89 57.21 -23.93 -9.18
CA LYS A 89 55.86 -23.99 -8.61
C LYS A 89 55.12 -25.19 -9.20
N PRO A 90 54.64 -26.14 -8.35
CA PRO A 90 53.91 -27.30 -8.83
C PRO A 90 52.68 -26.88 -9.65
N VAL A 91 52.55 -27.43 -10.85
CA VAL A 91 51.32 -27.30 -11.64
C VAL A 91 50.34 -28.33 -11.12
N VAL A 92 49.40 -27.89 -10.28
CA VAL A 92 48.39 -28.76 -9.67
C VAL A 92 47.08 -28.56 -10.38
N SER A 93 46.50 -29.65 -10.88
CA SER A 93 45.15 -29.67 -11.45
C SER A 93 44.38 -30.87 -10.87
N PRO A 94 43.14 -30.70 -10.41
CA PRO A 94 42.39 -29.45 -10.41
C PRO A 94 42.64 -28.60 -9.14
N LEU A 95 42.51 -27.27 -9.28
CA LEU A 95 42.51 -26.30 -8.18
C LEU A 95 41.12 -26.14 -7.53
N GLU A 96 40.09 -26.66 -8.21
CA GLU A 96 38.69 -26.67 -7.77
C GLU A 96 38.10 -28.06 -7.96
N ARG A 97 37.28 -28.53 -7.02
CA ARG A 97 36.50 -29.76 -7.19
C ARG A 97 35.10 -29.61 -6.62
N ASN A 98 34.18 -30.43 -7.12
CA ASN A 98 32.84 -30.54 -6.55
C ASN A 98 32.90 -31.17 -5.14
N CYS A 99 31.97 -30.77 -4.29
CA CYS A 99 31.76 -31.30 -2.95
C CYS A 99 30.27 -31.29 -2.61
N ASN A 100 29.90 -32.04 -1.57
CA ASN A 100 28.53 -32.18 -1.06
C ASN A 100 27.52 -32.71 -2.08
N GLU A 101 27.40 -34.03 -2.10
CA GLU A 101 26.45 -34.81 -2.91
C GLU A 101 25.14 -35.10 -2.15
N ILE A 102 24.75 -34.20 -1.24
CA ILE A 102 23.53 -34.32 -0.46
C ILE A 102 22.54 -33.27 -0.95
N SER A 103 21.30 -33.68 -1.23
CA SER A 103 20.22 -32.77 -1.60
C SER A 103 19.90 -31.83 -0.43
N CYS A 104 19.64 -30.56 -0.74
CA CYS A 104 19.16 -29.60 0.24
C CYS A 104 17.76 -29.96 0.73
N PRO A 105 17.42 -29.53 1.96
CA PRO A 105 16.04 -29.51 2.42
C PRO A 105 15.10 -28.81 1.44
N PRO A 106 13.84 -29.24 1.35
CA PRO A 106 12.83 -28.54 0.56
C PRO A 106 12.49 -27.19 1.19
N GLU A 107 12.28 -26.16 0.37
CA GLU A 107 11.94 -24.81 0.79
C GLU A 107 10.79 -24.24 -0.03
N TYR A 108 10.00 -23.37 0.59
CA TYR A 108 8.97 -22.61 -0.11
C TYR A 108 9.61 -21.43 -0.84
N VAL A 109 9.30 -21.31 -2.12
CA VAL A 109 9.67 -20.16 -2.93
C VAL A 109 8.42 -19.43 -3.39
N ALA A 110 8.39 -18.14 -3.06
CA ALA A 110 7.35 -17.21 -3.42
C ALA A 110 7.43 -16.84 -4.91
N GLY A 111 6.31 -16.98 -5.61
CA GLY A 111 6.14 -16.47 -6.96
C GLY A 111 5.95 -14.95 -6.99
N GLN A 112 5.65 -14.44 -8.19
CA GLN A 112 5.27 -13.05 -8.38
C GLN A 112 3.91 -12.75 -7.72
N TRP A 113 3.76 -11.52 -7.26
CA TRP A 113 2.47 -11.00 -6.79
C TRP A 113 1.49 -10.87 -7.95
N SER A 114 0.21 -11.11 -7.67
CA SER A 114 -0.90 -10.76 -8.55
C SER A 114 -1.04 -9.25 -8.65
N GLU A 115 -1.84 -8.81 -9.62
CA GLU A 115 -2.43 -7.47 -9.56
C GLU A 115 -3.19 -7.28 -8.25
N CYS A 116 -3.28 -6.03 -7.81
CA CYS A 116 -4.01 -5.67 -6.60
C CYS A 116 -5.52 -5.93 -6.80
N SER A 117 -6.22 -6.38 -5.74
CA SER A 117 -7.67 -6.61 -5.79
C SER A 117 -8.49 -5.34 -6.05
N THR A 118 -7.89 -4.17 -5.81
CA THR A 118 -8.47 -2.86 -6.07
C THR A 118 -7.54 -2.06 -6.98
N THR A 119 -8.08 -1.06 -7.69
CA THR A 119 -7.27 -0.09 -8.45
C THR A 119 -6.95 1.18 -7.66
N CYS A 120 -7.65 1.39 -6.54
CA CYS A 120 -7.48 2.47 -5.60
C CYS A 120 -7.99 2.01 -4.23
N SER A 121 -7.54 2.68 -3.17
CA SER A 121 -7.71 2.35 -1.75
C SER A 121 -7.15 0.98 -1.39
N LEU A 122 -7.12 0.67 -0.09
CA LEU A 122 -6.56 -0.57 0.43
C LEU A 122 -7.12 -1.80 -0.30
N GLY A 123 -6.23 -2.52 -0.97
CA GLY A 123 -6.51 -3.81 -1.61
C GLY A 123 -5.54 -4.88 -1.13
N VAL A 124 -5.69 -6.09 -1.65
CA VAL A 124 -4.81 -7.23 -1.32
C VAL A 124 -4.26 -7.81 -2.62
N MET A 125 -2.95 -8.01 -2.66
CA MET A 125 -2.29 -8.80 -3.70
C MET A 125 -1.98 -10.19 -3.17
N THR A 126 -2.01 -11.19 -4.05
CA THR A 126 -1.81 -12.60 -3.69
C THR A 126 -0.68 -13.20 -4.50
N ARG A 127 0.04 -14.17 -3.94
CA ARG A 127 1.06 -14.92 -4.68
C ARG A 127 1.00 -16.39 -4.35
N GLN A 128 1.45 -17.21 -5.29
CA GLN A 128 1.55 -18.65 -5.08
C GLN A 128 2.93 -19.02 -4.51
N LEU A 129 2.95 -20.03 -3.63
CA LEU A 129 4.18 -20.65 -3.18
C LEU A 129 4.39 -21.96 -3.95
N THR A 130 5.64 -22.20 -4.33
CA THR A 130 6.07 -23.48 -4.87
C THR A 130 7.07 -24.12 -3.92
N CYS A 131 7.00 -25.42 -3.74
CA CYS A 131 8.02 -26.16 -3.00
C CYS A 131 9.14 -26.57 -3.97
N GLN A 132 10.38 -26.27 -3.62
CA GLN A 132 11.54 -26.68 -4.41
C GLN A 132 12.71 -27.11 -3.52
N ARG A 133 13.66 -27.85 -4.09
CA ARG A 133 14.95 -28.13 -3.44
C ARG A 133 16.09 -28.12 -4.45
N ARG A 134 17.31 -27.86 -3.99
CA ARG A 134 18.52 -28.17 -4.76
C ARG A 134 18.91 -29.63 -4.55
N THR A 135 18.97 -30.40 -5.62
CA THR A 135 19.40 -31.81 -5.56
C THR A 135 20.90 -31.94 -5.33
N ALA A 136 21.36 -33.14 -4.97
CA ALA A 136 22.78 -33.51 -4.87
C ALA A 136 23.63 -33.18 -6.11
N THR A 137 23.00 -33.00 -7.28
CA THR A 137 23.67 -32.63 -8.54
C THR A 137 23.71 -31.12 -8.80
N GLY A 138 23.11 -30.32 -7.92
CA GLY A 138 22.99 -28.87 -8.04
C GLY A 138 21.77 -28.39 -8.84
N ILE A 139 20.94 -29.31 -9.32
CA ILE A 139 19.72 -29.00 -10.09
C ILE A 139 18.58 -28.62 -9.13
N THR A 140 17.87 -27.55 -9.43
CA THR A 140 16.62 -27.20 -8.75
C THR A 140 15.50 -28.14 -9.19
N GLU A 141 14.87 -28.80 -8.23
CA GLU A 141 13.76 -29.73 -8.43
C GLU A 141 12.49 -29.14 -7.79
N HIS A 142 11.41 -29.05 -8.57
CA HIS A 142 10.09 -28.68 -8.06
C HIS A 142 9.41 -29.90 -7.43
N LEU A 143 8.88 -29.71 -6.23
CA LEU A 143 8.28 -30.76 -5.42
C LEU A 143 6.81 -30.43 -5.13
N PRO A 144 5.99 -31.44 -4.81
CA PRO A 144 4.67 -31.20 -4.23
C PRO A 144 4.76 -30.46 -2.90
N ASN A 145 3.82 -29.54 -2.63
CA ASN A 145 3.83 -28.70 -1.42
C ASN A 145 3.90 -29.49 -0.11
N LEU A 146 3.30 -30.69 -0.07
CA LEU A 146 3.35 -31.62 1.07
C LEU A 146 4.78 -31.93 1.56
N TRP A 147 5.80 -31.85 0.68
CA TRP A 147 7.19 -32.08 1.08
C TRP A 147 7.70 -30.96 1.99
N CYS A 148 7.40 -29.71 1.65
CA CYS A 148 7.75 -28.56 2.48
C CYS A 148 6.92 -28.52 3.77
N GLU A 149 5.64 -28.94 3.72
CA GLU A 149 4.78 -29.06 4.91
C GLU A 149 5.32 -30.10 5.90
N ASN A 150 5.60 -31.32 5.42
CA ASN A 150 6.10 -32.40 6.25
C ASN A 150 7.51 -32.13 6.81
N TYR A 151 8.33 -31.38 6.08
CA TYR A 151 9.66 -30.98 6.55
C TYR A 151 9.60 -29.84 7.58
N GLY A 152 8.49 -29.07 7.63
CA GLY A 152 8.37 -27.90 8.49
C GLY A 152 9.10 -26.67 7.95
N SER A 153 9.19 -26.54 6.62
CA SER A 153 9.83 -25.38 5.98
C SER A 153 9.05 -24.09 6.27
N ILE A 154 9.75 -22.98 6.49
CA ILE A 154 9.13 -21.68 6.78
C ILE A 154 8.26 -21.27 5.59
N LYS A 155 6.97 -21.03 5.83
CA LYS A 155 5.99 -20.63 4.82
C LYS A 155 5.88 -19.10 4.76
N PRO A 156 6.33 -18.44 3.67
CA PRO A 156 6.18 -17.00 3.49
C PRO A 156 4.71 -16.59 3.38
N SER A 157 4.41 -15.30 3.61
CA SER A 157 3.06 -14.77 3.37
C SER A 157 2.65 -14.93 1.90
N ILE A 158 1.39 -15.31 1.68
CA ILE A 158 0.76 -15.41 0.35
C ILE A 158 -0.14 -14.21 0.03
N THR A 159 -0.30 -13.28 0.98
CA THR A 159 -1.10 -12.07 0.87
C THR A 159 -0.32 -10.87 1.40
N GLU A 160 -0.48 -9.73 0.77
CA GLU A 160 0.10 -8.45 1.21
C GLU A 160 -0.85 -7.32 0.80
N ASP A 161 -0.89 -6.27 1.60
CA ASP A 161 -1.71 -5.10 1.33
C ASP A 161 -1.10 -4.28 0.19
N CYS A 162 -1.94 -3.70 -0.64
CA CYS A 162 -1.56 -2.83 -1.76
C CYS A 162 -2.43 -1.58 -1.80
N ASN A 163 -1.98 -0.55 -2.53
CA ASN A 163 -2.68 0.73 -2.72
C ASN A 163 -2.96 1.54 -1.44
N ASP A 164 -2.14 1.41 -0.40
CA ASP A 164 -2.27 2.16 0.86
C ASP A 164 -2.24 3.70 0.63
N ASP A 165 -1.39 4.16 -0.29
CA ASP A 165 -1.22 5.58 -0.62
C ASP A 165 -2.13 6.09 -1.76
N SER A 166 -3.05 5.27 -2.28
CA SER A 166 -3.83 5.62 -3.47
C SER A 166 -5.33 5.77 -3.15
N PRO A 167 -5.78 6.84 -2.49
CA PRO A 167 -7.20 7.01 -2.16
C PRO A 167 -8.04 7.11 -3.44
N CYS A 168 -9.17 6.41 -3.47
CA CYS A 168 -10.14 6.55 -4.55
C CYS A 168 -10.71 7.97 -4.57
N GLU A 169 -10.70 8.62 -5.74
CA GLU A 169 -11.42 9.88 -5.90
C GLU A 169 -12.93 9.60 -6.09
N PRO A 170 -13.81 10.29 -5.35
CA PRO A 170 -15.25 10.22 -5.61
C PRO A 170 -15.60 10.87 -6.95
N PRO A 171 -16.73 10.50 -7.57
CA PRO A 171 -17.31 11.25 -8.67
C PRO A 171 -17.55 12.72 -8.29
N PRO A 172 -17.68 13.63 -9.27
CA PRO A 172 -18.07 15.01 -9.00
C PRO A 172 -19.40 15.09 -8.23
N GLU A 173 -19.43 15.94 -7.21
CA GLU A 173 -20.61 16.18 -6.41
C GLU A 173 -21.67 17.03 -7.14
N ASN A 174 -22.91 16.55 -7.13
CA ASN A 174 -24.08 17.25 -7.64
C ASN A 174 -24.90 17.83 -6.48
N THR A 175 -25.47 19.02 -6.67
CA THR A 175 -26.27 19.69 -5.64
C THR A 175 -27.74 19.27 -5.71
N ILE A 176 -28.34 19.01 -4.54
CA ILE A 176 -29.78 18.73 -4.42
C ILE A 176 -30.53 19.93 -3.84
N GLY A 177 -29.92 20.67 -2.92
CA GLY A 177 -30.49 21.91 -2.39
C GLY A 177 -30.50 21.99 -0.86
N CYS A 178 -31.20 22.99 -0.35
CA CYS A 178 -31.27 23.35 1.06
C CYS A 178 -32.50 22.77 1.76
N PHE A 179 -32.26 22.15 2.91
CA PHE A 179 -33.28 21.50 3.73
C PHE A 179 -33.12 21.83 5.20
N VAL A 180 -34.19 21.66 5.97
CA VAL A 180 -34.13 21.65 7.43
C VAL A 180 -33.35 20.41 7.86
N LEU A 181 -32.38 20.59 8.77
CA LEU A 181 -31.59 19.48 9.29
C LEU A 181 -32.48 18.56 10.12
N ASP A 182 -32.64 17.32 9.65
CA ASP A 182 -33.32 16.26 10.38
C ASP A 182 -32.27 15.23 10.86
N ALA A 183 -32.09 15.14 12.17
CA ALA A 183 -31.12 14.25 12.79
C ALA A 183 -31.47 12.75 12.61
N ASN A 184 -32.71 12.40 12.27
CA ASN A 184 -33.07 11.02 11.95
C ASN A 184 -32.63 10.64 10.53
N ILE A 185 -32.51 11.63 9.63
CA ILE A 185 -32.13 11.42 8.23
C ILE A 185 -30.62 11.59 8.07
N PHE A 186 -30.00 12.51 8.80
CA PHE A 186 -28.55 12.75 8.81
C PHE A 186 -27.94 12.55 10.21
N PRO A 187 -28.04 11.34 10.79
CA PRO A 187 -27.61 11.08 12.17
C PRO A 187 -26.08 11.14 12.33
N THR A 188 -25.34 10.76 11.29
CA THR A 188 -23.90 10.54 11.39
C THR A 188 -23.13 11.80 11.00
N LEU A 189 -22.31 12.30 11.93
CA LEU A 189 -21.33 13.34 11.68
C LEU A 189 -19.99 12.70 11.27
N LEU A 190 -19.56 12.91 10.02
CA LEU A 190 -18.29 12.39 9.51
C LEU A 190 -17.10 13.29 9.85
N ALA A 191 -17.30 14.60 9.80
CA ALA A 191 -16.29 15.60 10.08
C ALA A 191 -16.93 16.96 10.40
N ASN A 192 -16.20 17.80 11.13
CA ASN A 192 -16.59 19.18 11.38
C ASN A 192 -15.59 20.13 10.71
N PHE A 193 -16.05 20.90 9.73
CA PHE A 193 -15.26 21.88 8.98
C PHE A 193 -15.58 23.34 9.37
N GLN A 194 -16.30 23.58 10.46
CA GLN A 194 -16.75 24.94 10.83
C GLN A 194 -15.62 25.97 10.93
N GLU A 195 -14.45 25.57 11.43
CA GLU A 195 -13.30 26.47 11.60
C GLU A 195 -12.50 26.68 10.30
N SER A 196 -12.55 25.72 9.38
CA SER A 196 -11.80 25.73 8.12
C SER A 196 -12.66 26.04 6.88
N LEU A 197 -13.96 26.28 7.08
CA LEU A 197 -14.90 26.56 6.01
C LEU A 197 -14.61 27.93 5.37
N ASP A 198 -14.20 27.92 4.10
CA ASP A 198 -14.13 29.10 3.27
C ASP A 198 -15.42 29.26 2.46
N TYR A 199 -16.22 30.28 2.80
CA TYR A 199 -17.46 30.58 2.09
C TYR A 199 -17.27 31.03 0.65
N ASN A 200 -16.06 31.47 0.26
CA ASN A 200 -15.73 31.79 -1.13
C ASN A 200 -15.36 30.54 -1.95
N ASN A 201 -15.05 29.44 -1.28
CA ASN A 201 -14.63 28.19 -1.92
C ASN A 201 -15.15 26.95 -1.18
N VAL A 202 -16.47 26.91 -1.02
CA VAL A 202 -17.17 25.78 -0.37
C VAL A 202 -16.92 24.45 -1.08
N LEU A 203 -16.62 24.48 -2.38
CA LEU A 203 -16.35 23.29 -3.18
C LEU A 203 -15.24 22.43 -2.57
N VAL A 204 -14.20 23.04 -1.99
CA VAL A 204 -13.11 22.31 -1.32
C VAL A 204 -13.62 21.53 -0.11
N THR A 205 -14.48 22.15 0.71
CA THR A 205 -15.11 21.50 1.86
C THR A 205 -16.11 20.43 1.41
N ALA A 206 -16.92 20.71 0.39
CA ALA A 206 -17.87 19.76 -0.17
C ALA A 206 -17.15 18.51 -0.71
N ARG A 207 -16.08 18.67 -1.48
CA ARG A 207 -15.26 17.57 -2.00
C ARG A 207 -14.54 16.78 -0.90
N SER A 208 -14.14 17.45 0.18
CA SER A 208 -13.57 16.76 1.35
C SER A 208 -14.61 15.90 2.06
N CYS A 209 -15.83 16.42 2.23
CA CYS A 209 -16.96 15.66 2.76
C CYS A 209 -17.38 14.51 1.82
N ALA A 210 -17.38 14.74 0.51
CA ALA A 210 -17.66 13.74 -0.52
C ALA A 210 -16.70 12.54 -0.42
N ARG A 211 -15.39 12.78 -0.24
CA ARG A 211 -14.40 11.71 -0.03
C ARG A 211 -14.73 10.87 1.20
N LEU A 212 -15.01 11.51 2.34
CA LEU A 212 -15.36 10.81 3.58
C LEU A 212 -16.64 9.98 3.42
N ALA A 213 -17.67 10.55 2.77
CA ALA A 213 -18.92 9.85 2.51
C ALA A 213 -18.71 8.65 1.57
N PHE A 214 -17.98 8.84 0.47
CA PHE A 214 -17.70 7.81 -0.53
C PHE A 214 -16.93 6.61 0.05
N HIS A 215 -15.91 6.86 0.87
CA HIS A 215 -15.14 5.79 1.53
C HIS A 215 -15.96 5.00 2.55
N GLN A 216 -17.04 5.57 3.08
CA GLN A 216 -18.01 4.87 3.93
C GLN A 216 -19.22 4.34 3.15
N ASN A 217 -19.11 4.27 1.82
CA ASN A 217 -20.13 3.75 0.91
C ASN A 217 -21.45 4.56 0.92
N TYR A 218 -21.40 5.84 1.29
CA TYR A 218 -22.53 6.75 1.14
C TYR A 218 -22.48 7.47 -0.22
N ARG A 219 -23.60 7.46 -0.93
CA ARG A 219 -23.80 8.19 -2.20
C ARG A 219 -24.30 9.62 -2.01
N TYR A 220 -24.57 9.98 -0.77
CA TYR A 220 -25.37 11.12 -0.37
C TYR A 220 -24.83 11.71 0.92
N PHE A 221 -24.68 13.02 0.95
CA PHE A 221 -24.12 13.73 2.10
C PHE A 221 -24.65 15.16 2.15
N GLY A 222 -24.39 15.87 3.23
CA GLY A 222 -24.68 17.29 3.30
C GLY A 222 -23.76 18.06 4.23
N LEU A 223 -23.67 19.36 3.97
CA LEU A 223 -22.99 20.32 4.82
C LEU A 223 -24.04 21.08 5.64
N ALA A 224 -24.10 20.77 6.94
CA ALA A 224 -25.04 21.35 7.89
C ALA A 224 -24.35 22.36 8.82
N ASN A 225 -25.13 23.18 9.53
CA ASN A 225 -24.65 23.97 10.66
C ASN A 225 -23.29 24.68 10.45
N ASN A 226 -23.09 25.32 9.30
CA ASN A 226 -21.85 26.03 8.94
C ASN A 226 -20.61 25.14 8.75
N GLY A 227 -20.75 23.87 8.36
CA GLY A 227 -19.60 23.02 7.97
C GLY A 227 -19.58 21.61 8.56
N GLU A 228 -20.63 21.18 9.23
CA GLU A 228 -20.79 19.79 9.67
C GLU A 228 -21.05 18.88 8.45
N CYS A 229 -20.12 17.99 8.15
CA CYS A 229 -20.27 16.96 7.13
C CYS A 229 -21.10 15.81 7.70
N ARG A 230 -22.35 15.67 7.22
CA ARG A 230 -23.28 14.66 7.73
C ARG A 230 -23.79 13.73 6.63
N VAL A 231 -24.08 12.49 7.02
CA VAL A 231 -24.60 11.42 6.15
C VAL A 231 -25.71 10.64 6.86
N GLY A 232 -26.44 9.84 6.08
CA GLY A 232 -27.38 8.88 6.61
C GLY A 232 -27.65 7.71 5.66
N PRO A 233 -28.04 6.53 6.19
CA PRO A 233 -28.17 5.29 5.44
C PRO A 233 -29.33 5.29 4.42
N ASP A 234 -30.36 6.10 4.67
CA ASP A 234 -31.66 5.97 3.99
C ASP A 234 -32.05 7.23 3.19
N MET A 235 -31.11 7.90 2.52
CA MET A 235 -31.49 9.11 1.76
C MET A 235 -32.39 8.76 0.57
N LYS A 236 -32.08 7.69 -0.18
CA LYS A 236 -32.87 7.23 -1.34
C LYS A 236 -34.34 6.95 -1.03
N SER A 237 -34.63 6.38 0.13
CA SER A 237 -35.99 6.04 0.55
C SER A 237 -36.71 7.16 1.31
N ASN A 238 -36.02 8.25 1.69
CA ASN A 238 -36.57 9.30 2.56
C ASN A 238 -36.36 10.75 2.06
N PHE A 239 -35.91 10.96 0.82
CA PHE A 239 -35.67 12.29 0.21
C PHE A 239 -36.82 13.30 0.36
N PHE A 240 -38.05 12.81 0.41
CA PHE A 240 -39.25 13.63 0.52
C PHE A 240 -39.50 14.17 1.93
N LYS A 241 -38.95 13.56 2.98
CA LYS A 241 -39.29 13.86 4.39
C LYS A 241 -38.81 15.22 4.91
N PRO A 242 -37.56 15.66 4.71
CA PRO A 242 -37.11 16.93 5.29
C PRO A 242 -37.78 18.10 4.55
N GLN A 243 -38.28 19.09 5.29
CA GLN A 243 -38.81 20.31 4.69
C GLN A 243 -37.67 21.10 4.01
N THR A 244 -37.96 21.74 2.88
CA THR A 244 -36.99 22.65 2.25
C THR A 244 -36.74 23.84 3.17
N SER A 245 -35.50 24.34 3.19
CA SER A 245 -35.11 25.49 3.99
C SER A 245 -34.57 26.61 3.10
N SER A 246 -34.66 27.84 3.58
CA SER A 246 -33.95 28.99 3.01
C SER A 246 -32.70 29.36 3.81
N GLN A 247 -32.41 28.62 4.89
CA GLN A 247 -31.28 28.87 5.79
C GLN A 247 -29.99 28.21 5.27
N CYS A 248 -29.68 28.37 3.98
CA CYS A 248 -28.39 27.98 3.43
C CYS A 248 -27.74 29.17 2.73
N SER A 249 -26.41 29.19 2.71
CA SER A 249 -25.62 30.20 2.01
C SER A 249 -24.42 29.53 1.37
N SER A 250 -24.12 29.88 0.12
CA SER A 250 -23.03 29.30 -0.67
C SER A 250 -23.02 27.76 -0.64
N SER A 251 -24.18 27.13 -0.77
CA SER A 251 -24.31 25.65 -0.73
C SER A 251 -23.90 24.99 0.60
N VAL A 252 -24.02 25.71 1.71
CA VAL A 252 -23.84 25.20 3.08
C VAL A 252 -25.05 25.58 3.93
N GLY A 253 -25.56 24.65 4.72
CA GLY A 253 -26.61 24.91 5.69
C GLY A 253 -26.12 25.77 6.84
N LYS A 254 -26.90 26.78 7.23
CA LYS A 254 -26.73 27.54 8.47
C LYS A 254 -27.30 26.74 9.65
N THR A 255 -27.40 27.36 10.83
CA THR A 255 -27.91 26.71 12.04
C THR A 255 -29.29 26.09 11.80
N GLY A 256 -29.40 24.78 12.03
CA GLY A 256 -30.64 24.02 11.85
C GLY A 256 -30.97 23.65 10.40
N ALA A 257 -30.05 23.89 9.45
CA ALA A 257 -30.22 23.57 8.05
C ALA A 257 -29.04 22.75 7.52
N ILE A 258 -29.30 22.05 6.42
CA ILE A 258 -28.34 21.24 5.69
C ILE A 258 -28.48 21.49 4.20
N TYR A 259 -27.35 21.70 3.52
CA TYR A 259 -27.30 21.70 2.07
C TYR A 259 -26.81 20.35 1.60
N VAL A 260 -27.61 19.70 0.75
CA VAL A 260 -27.48 18.27 0.43
C VAL A 260 -26.90 18.08 -0.97
N TYR A 261 -26.03 17.08 -1.08
CA TYR A 261 -25.28 16.71 -2.27
C TYR A 261 -25.46 15.21 -2.57
N THR A 262 -25.18 14.85 -3.82
CA THR A 262 -25.12 13.46 -4.28
C THR A 262 -23.90 13.20 -5.16
N LEU A 263 -23.39 11.97 -5.09
CA LEU A 263 -22.36 11.44 -5.98
C LEU A 263 -22.96 10.66 -7.16
N ASP A 264 -24.29 10.58 -7.23
CA ASP A 264 -25.01 10.01 -8.36
C ASP A 264 -25.10 11.06 -9.47
N GLU A 265 -24.90 10.62 -10.71
CA GLU A 265 -25.18 11.43 -11.88
C GLU A 265 -26.70 11.58 -12.03
N LEU A 266 -27.14 12.79 -12.38
CA LEU A 266 -28.54 13.00 -12.74
C LEU A 266 -28.82 12.24 -14.05
N PRO A 267 -29.87 11.42 -14.14
CA PRO A 267 -30.29 10.84 -15.41
C PRO A 267 -30.59 11.94 -16.44
N VAL A 268 -30.45 11.60 -17.71
CA VAL A 268 -30.80 12.52 -18.80
C VAL A 268 -32.28 12.87 -18.71
N ILE A 269 -32.57 14.18 -18.69
CA ILE A 269 -33.93 14.70 -18.71
C ILE A 269 -34.22 15.33 -20.06
N THR A 270 -35.34 14.93 -20.66
CA THR A 270 -35.80 15.47 -21.94
C THR A 270 -36.96 16.44 -21.69
N PRO A 271 -36.90 17.70 -22.16
CA PRO A 271 -38.03 18.62 -22.09
C PRO A 271 -39.16 18.11 -22.99
N VAL A 272 -40.34 17.93 -22.41
CA VAL A 272 -41.54 17.48 -23.13
C VAL A 272 -42.31 18.67 -23.68
N GLY A 273 -42.58 19.67 -22.83
CA GLY A 273 -43.31 20.85 -23.26
C GLY A 273 -43.98 21.62 -22.13
N CYS A 274 -44.80 22.60 -22.50
CA CYS A 274 -45.49 23.49 -21.59
C CYS A 274 -47.00 23.28 -21.66
N TYR A 275 -47.60 22.93 -20.52
CA TYR A 275 -48.99 22.45 -20.44
C TYR A 275 -49.79 23.16 -19.36
N LYS A 276 -51.07 23.41 -19.62
CA LYS A 276 -51.98 24.03 -18.66
C LYS A 276 -52.27 23.06 -17.51
N ASP A 277 -52.53 23.61 -16.34
CA ASP A 277 -52.97 22.86 -15.17
C ASP A 277 -54.26 23.46 -14.60
N ARG A 278 -54.99 22.66 -13.82
CA ARG A 278 -56.25 23.05 -13.19
C ARG A 278 -56.38 22.43 -11.80
N ALA A 279 -57.43 22.80 -11.07
CA ALA A 279 -57.68 22.28 -9.72
C ALA A 279 -57.75 20.74 -9.66
N ASP A 280 -58.32 20.11 -10.67
CA ASP A 280 -58.14 18.69 -10.96
C ASP A 280 -56.77 18.53 -11.66
N ARG A 281 -55.72 18.22 -10.89
CA ARG A 281 -54.33 18.35 -11.35
C ARG A 281 -54.00 17.37 -12.48
N ALA A 282 -53.28 17.83 -13.50
CA ALA A 282 -52.67 16.98 -14.51
C ALA A 282 -51.62 16.04 -13.91
N MET A 283 -50.84 16.54 -12.95
CA MET A 283 -49.87 15.80 -12.15
C MET A 283 -50.20 16.01 -10.66
N PRO A 284 -50.87 15.05 -9.99
CA PRO A 284 -51.49 15.29 -8.69
C PRO A 284 -50.53 15.24 -7.49
N VAL A 285 -49.31 14.76 -7.66
CA VAL A 285 -48.35 14.59 -6.57
C VAL A 285 -47.45 15.82 -6.48
N PHE A 286 -47.77 16.73 -5.55
CA PHE A 286 -46.82 17.74 -5.09
C PHE A 286 -45.83 17.09 -4.13
N TYR A 287 -44.58 16.97 -4.54
CA TYR A 287 -43.56 16.31 -3.72
C TYR A 287 -42.56 17.29 -3.09
N LYS A 288 -42.36 18.48 -3.68
CA LYS A 288 -41.44 19.49 -3.12
C LYS A 288 -41.69 20.88 -3.68
N SER A 289 -41.15 21.90 -3.00
CA SER A 289 -41.03 23.26 -3.53
C SER A 289 -39.66 23.84 -3.22
N PHE A 290 -38.93 24.20 -4.28
CA PHE A 290 -37.65 24.89 -4.22
C PHE A 290 -37.80 26.39 -4.43
N ARG A 291 -39.03 26.93 -4.38
CA ARG A 291 -39.32 28.34 -4.66
C ARG A 291 -38.51 29.34 -3.82
N ASN A 292 -38.20 28.97 -2.58
CA ASN A 292 -37.47 29.83 -1.65
C ASN A 292 -35.94 29.84 -1.88
N GLN A 293 -35.44 29.07 -2.84
CA GLN A 293 -34.01 28.93 -3.16
C GLN A 293 -33.74 28.97 -4.67
N ILE A 294 -34.66 29.57 -5.43
CA ILE A 294 -34.54 29.73 -6.89
C ILE A 294 -33.28 30.55 -7.21
N ASN A 295 -32.46 30.02 -8.11
CA ASN A 295 -31.41 30.80 -8.76
C ASN A 295 -31.98 31.47 -10.01
N TRP A 296 -32.42 32.73 -9.89
CA TRP A 296 -33.04 33.47 -11.01
C TRP A 296 -32.14 33.65 -12.24
N TYR A 297 -30.83 33.44 -12.12
CA TYR A 297 -29.89 33.48 -13.24
C TYR A 297 -29.80 32.14 -13.99
N SER A 298 -30.26 31.04 -13.40
CA SER A 298 -30.24 29.70 -13.99
C SER A 298 -31.38 28.85 -13.45
N MET A 299 -32.49 28.78 -14.20
CA MET A 299 -33.64 27.92 -13.88
C MET A 299 -33.28 26.44 -13.96
N GLU A 300 -32.26 26.08 -14.74
CA GLU A 300 -31.74 24.73 -14.83
C GLU A 300 -31.40 24.16 -13.45
N SER A 301 -30.86 24.99 -12.54
CA SER A 301 -30.61 24.54 -11.16
C SER A 301 -31.88 24.07 -10.47
N THR A 302 -32.98 24.82 -10.57
CA THR A 302 -34.27 24.46 -9.98
C THR A 302 -34.89 23.24 -10.67
N VAL A 303 -34.77 23.13 -11.99
CA VAL A 303 -35.20 21.96 -12.76
C VAL A 303 -34.44 20.71 -12.27
N ASN A 304 -33.12 20.79 -12.13
CA ASN A 304 -32.28 19.69 -11.65
C ASN A 304 -32.61 19.30 -10.21
N GLN A 305 -32.92 20.26 -9.33
CA GLN A 305 -33.38 19.97 -7.96
C GLN A 305 -34.71 19.18 -7.97
N CYS A 306 -35.68 19.59 -8.78
CA CYS A 306 -36.93 18.84 -8.94
C CYS A 306 -36.68 17.45 -9.56
N ALA A 307 -35.78 17.35 -10.53
CA ALA A 307 -35.42 16.11 -11.22
C ALA A 307 -34.76 15.09 -10.28
N GLN A 308 -33.79 15.52 -9.47
CA GLN A 308 -33.10 14.66 -8.49
C GLN A 308 -34.12 13.99 -7.54
N VAL A 309 -35.04 14.78 -7.00
CA VAL A 309 -36.06 14.26 -6.07
C VAL A 309 -37.08 13.38 -6.80
N ALA A 310 -37.47 13.73 -8.03
CA ALA A 310 -38.39 12.91 -8.82
C ALA A 310 -37.79 11.54 -9.17
N TYR A 311 -36.55 11.53 -9.64
CA TYR A 311 -35.84 10.31 -10.01
C TYR A 311 -35.60 9.40 -8.79
N GLY A 312 -35.16 9.98 -7.67
CA GLY A 312 -35.02 9.24 -6.42
C GLY A 312 -36.35 8.64 -5.92
N SER A 313 -37.48 9.27 -6.26
CA SER A 313 -38.83 8.80 -5.94
C SER A 313 -39.41 7.82 -6.99
N GLY A 314 -38.67 7.52 -8.05
CA GLY A 314 -39.08 6.59 -9.11
C GLY A 314 -40.12 7.13 -10.09
N PHE A 315 -40.30 8.45 -10.17
CA PHE A 315 -41.19 9.05 -11.17
C PHE A 315 -40.56 9.03 -12.57
N GLN A 316 -41.37 8.74 -13.59
CA GLN A 316 -40.93 8.77 -15.00
C GLN A 316 -41.04 10.16 -15.64
N TYR A 317 -41.99 10.97 -15.17
CA TYR A 317 -42.25 12.33 -15.61
C TYR A 317 -42.29 13.26 -14.41
N PHE A 318 -41.86 14.50 -14.57
CA PHE A 318 -42.04 15.53 -13.56
C PHE A 318 -42.33 16.87 -14.22
N GLY A 319 -43.00 17.74 -13.47
CA GLY A 319 -43.32 19.09 -13.88
C GLY A 319 -42.76 20.11 -12.90
N VAL A 320 -42.29 21.22 -13.43
CA VAL A 320 -42.00 22.41 -12.62
C VAL A 320 -43.11 23.44 -12.86
N GLN A 321 -43.86 23.74 -11.80
CA GLN A 321 -44.92 24.75 -11.77
C GLN A 321 -44.48 25.94 -10.93
N PHE A 322 -45.04 27.11 -11.22
CA PHE A 322 -44.84 28.32 -10.43
C PHE A 322 -43.37 28.59 -10.05
N TYR A 323 -42.49 28.45 -11.05
CA TYR A 323 -41.04 28.67 -11.01
C TYR A 323 -40.21 27.71 -10.13
N GLY A 324 -40.82 26.81 -9.36
CA GLY A 324 -40.05 25.90 -8.50
C GLY A 324 -40.86 24.93 -7.65
N GLU A 325 -42.15 24.77 -7.91
CA GLU A 325 -42.98 23.71 -7.33
C GLU A 325 -42.82 22.45 -8.18
N CYS A 326 -42.47 21.36 -7.54
CA CYS A 326 -42.20 20.10 -8.22
C CYS A 326 -43.41 19.18 -8.10
N TRP A 327 -43.95 18.81 -9.25
CA TRP A 327 -45.16 18.01 -9.41
C TRP A 327 -44.88 16.75 -10.21
N SER A 328 -45.56 15.66 -9.91
CA SER A 328 -45.51 14.40 -10.67
C SER A 328 -46.78 13.57 -10.43
N GLY A 329 -46.77 12.30 -10.79
CA GLY A 329 -47.85 11.35 -10.59
C GLY A 329 -47.52 9.99 -11.20
N ALA A 330 -48.14 8.93 -10.68
CA ALA A 330 -47.93 7.58 -11.19
C ALA A 330 -48.34 7.41 -12.67
N MET A 331 -49.34 8.18 -13.13
CA MET A 331 -49.83 8.20 -14.52
C MET A 331 -49.41 9.48 -15.26
N ALA A 332 -48.36 10.17 -14.77
CA ALA A 332 -47.96 11.45 -15.34
C ALA A 332 -47.59 11.34 -16.83
N ASN A 333 -47.19 10.16 -17.33
CA ASN A 333 -46.96 9.88 -18.75
C ASN A 333 -48.21 9.99 -19.64
N GLU A 334 -49.41 9.86 -19.08
CA GLU A 334 -50.69 9.91 -19.80
C GLU A 334 -51.49 11.18 -19.49
N THR A 335 -51.22 11.82 -18.35
CA THR A 335 -52.06 12.92 -17.85
C THR A 335 -51.41 14.29 -17.93
N TYR A 336 -50.12 14.39 -18.28
CA TYR A 336 -49.38 15.66 -18.24
C TYR A 336 -49.95 16.74 -19.18
N ASP A 337 -50.55 16.34 -20.31
CA ASP A 337 -51.09 17.21 -21.35
C ASP A 337 -52.62 17.33 -21.33
N LYS A 338 -53.28 16.79 -20.29
CA LYS A 338 -54.75 16.70 -20.13
C LYS A 338 -55.51 18.00 -20.46
N TYR A 339 -54.92 19.17 -20.21
CA TYR A 339 -55.55 20.49 -20.44
C TYR A 339 -55.00 21.26 -21.63
N GLY A 340 -54.17 20.61 -22.44
CA GLY A 340 -53.56 21.15 -23.64
C GLY A 340 -52.36 22.05 -23.38
N GLU A 341 -51.65 22.35 -24.48
CA GLU A 341 -50.45 23.15 -24.50
C GLU A 341 -50.70 24.64 -24.21
N THR A 342 -49.65 25.31 -23.76
CA THR A 342 -49.60 26.76 -23.53
C THR A 342 -48.19 27.29 -23.71
N THR A 343 -48.05 28.60 -23.93
CA THR A 343 -46.75 29.27 -24.09
C THR A 343 -46.36 30.07 -22.85
N THR A 344 -47.05 29.85 -21.74
CA THR A 344 -46.90 30.63 -20.50
C THR A 344 -45.69 30.23 -19.66
N CYS A 345 -44.98 29.17 -20.01
CA CYS A 345 -43.72 28.79 -19.35
C CYS A 345 -42.59 29.77 -19.68
N TRP A 346 -41.52 29.71 -18.89
CA TRP A 346 -40.34 30.56 -19.03
C TRP A 346 -39.10 29.77 -18.61
N GLU A 347 -38.06 29.74 -19.46
CA GLU A 347 -36.76 29.11 -19.15
C GLU A 347 -36.87 27.68 -18.59
N GLY A 348 -37.73 26.84 -19.18
CA GLY A 348 -37.91 25.45 -18.74
C GLY A 348 -38.75 25.26 -17.47
N VAL A 349 -39.35 26.32 -16.92
CA VAL A 349 -40.25 26.21 -15.77
C VAL A 349 -41.63 26.81 -16.06
N GLY A 350 -42.65 26.27 -15.40
CA GLY A 350 -44.02 26.74 -15.53
C GLY A 350 -44.31 27.98 -14.67
N LYS A 351 -45.27 28.80 -15.12
CA LYS A 351 -45.87 29.89 -14.32
C LYS A 351 -47.02 29.35 -13.46
N ASP A 352 -47.79 30.26 -12.87
CA ASP A 352 -49.00 29.90 -12.12
C ASP A 352 -49.95 29.07 -13.01
N TRP A 353 -50.49 27.97 -12.46
CA TRP A 353 -51.33 26.98 -13.15
C TRP A 353 -50.78 26.45 -14.48
N THR A 354 -49.46 26.40 -14.64
CA THR A 354 -48.80 25.88 -15.84
C THR A 354 -47.66 24.96 -15.43
N ASN A 355 -47.56 23.78 -16.02
CA ASN A 355 -46.43 22.87 -15.83
C ASN A 355 -45.51 22.93 -17.04
N PHE A 356 -44.21 23.16 -16.82
CA PHE A 356 -43.22 22.73 -17.81
C PHE A 356 -42.82 21.30 -17.46
N VAL A 357 -43.04 20.37 -18.39
CA VAL A 357 -42.95 18.93 -18.17
C VAL A 357 -41.66 18.40 -18.76
N TYR A 358 -41.04 17.49 -18.01
CA TYR A 358 -39.85 16.73 -18.38
C TYR A 358 -40.13 15.25 -18.21
N LYS A 359 -39.39 14.43 -18.96
CA LYS A 359 -39.31 12.98 -18.78
C LYS A 359 -37.87 12.55 -18.54
N PHE A 360 -37.68 11.46 -17.83
CA PHE A 360 -36.39 10.77 -17.78
C PHE A 360 -36.28 9.81 -18.98
N ASP A 361 -35.09 9.71 -19.57
CA ASP A 361 -34.83 8.82 -20.71
C ASP A 361 -34.55 7.36 -20.31
#